data_AF-A0ABC8XAD0-F1
#
_entry.id   AF-A0ABC8XAD0-F1
#
_cell.length_a   1.000
_cell.length_b   1.000
_cell.length_c   1.000
_cell.angle_alpha   90.00
_cell.angle_beta   90.00
_cell.angle_gamma   90.00
#
_symmetry.space_group_name_H-M   'P 1'
#
loop_
_entity.id
_entity.type
_entity.pdbx_description
1 polymer ?
#
loop_
_entity_poly.entity_id
_entity_poly.type
_entity_poly.pdbx_seq_one_letter_code
_entity_poly.pdbx_strand_id
1 'polypeptide(L)'
;MEIILGGVASLSDELSWFKNEAVKWDVDLASVPPLKSNLEYHRFLGSFTEPEISYAVAVTTFWIIETVYQDSFSFCIEEGNKTPPELLGTCQRWGSAEFKQYCHSLQRIVDHSLANAPADAVKSAEEAFVRVLELEIGFWEMSSSQC
;
A
#
# COMPACT_ATOMS: atom_id res chain seq x y z
N MET A 1 -11.30 5.38 -13.93
CA MET A 1 -10.14 4.87 -14.71
C MET A 1 -8.93 5.80 -14.57
N GLU A 2 -9.09 7.13 -14.73
CA GLU A 2 -8.00 8.10 -14.57
C GLU A 2 -7.28 8.06 -13.21
N ILE A 3 -8.01 7.83 -12.11
CA ILE A 3 -7.42 7.73 -10.77
C ILE A 3 -6.48 6.52 -10.66
N ILE A 4 -6.93 5.34 -11.08
CA ILE A 4 -6.12 4.10 -11.06
C ILE A 4 -4.91 4.25 -11.99
N LEU A 5 -5.11 4.81 -13.18
CA LEU A 5 -4.01 5.05 -14.12
C LEU A 5 -2.96 6.03 -13.55
N GLY A 6 -3.41 7.09 -12.87
CA GLY A 6 -2.54 8.02 -12.17
C GLY A 6 -1.71 7.33 -11.08
N GLY A 7 -2.33 6.44 -10.29
CA GLY A 7 -1.62 5.62 -9.30
C GLY A 7 -0.54 4.74 -9.94
N VAL A 8 -0.89 4.02 -11.01
CA VAL A 8 0.07 3.16 -11.74
C VAL A 8 1.22 3.98 -12.34
N ALA A 9 0.95 5.19 -12.84
CA ALA A 9 2.01 6.07 -13.34
C ALA A 9 2.98 6.48 -12.22
N SER A 10 2.46 6.79 -11.02
CA SER A 10 3.27 7.13 -9.85
C SER A 10 4.20 6.00 -9.41
N LEU A 11 3.85 4.73 -9.64
CA LEU A 11 4.74 3.59 -9.32
C LEU A 11 6.08 3.65 -10.06
N SER A 12 6.11 4.20 -11.28
CA SER A 12 7.37 4.39 -12.02
C SER A 12 8.30 5.37 -11.31
N ASP A 13 7.74 6.44 -10.78
CA ASP A 13 8.48 7.45 -10.01
C ASP A 13 8.91 6.91 -8.64
N GLU A 14 8.07 6.11 -8.00
CA GLU A 14 8.39 5.42 -6.75
C GLU A 14 9.53 4.41 -6.92
N LEU A 15 9.51 3.58 -7.96
CA LEU A 15 10.59 2.64 -8.26
C LEU A 15 11.92 3.38 -8.50
N SER A 16 11.87 4.53 -9.17
CA SER A 16 13.05 5.37 -9.39
C SER A 16 13.56 5.97 -8.07
N TRP A 17 12.65 6.41 -7.20
CA TRP A 17 12.98 6.90 -5.87
C TRP A 17 13.61 5.82 -4.98
N PHE A 18 13.06 4.61 -4.93
CA PHE A 18 13.63 3.49 -4.15
C PHE A 18 15.05 3.13 -4.62
N LYS A 19 15.31 3.16 -5.93
CA LYS A 19 16.68 2.94 -6.46
C LYS A 19 17.65 4.03 -6.01
N ASN A 20 17.21 5.29 -5.97
CA ASN A 20 18.05 6.40 -5.52
C ASN A 20 18.32 6.32 -4.01
N GLU A 21 17.32 5.99 -3.19
CA GLU A 21 17.53 5.79 -1.75
C GLU A 21 18.43 4.58 -1.48
N ALA A 22 18.30 3.49 -2.23
CA ALA A 22 19.19 2.33 -2.10
C ALA A 22 20.66 2.72 -2.33
N VAL A 23 20.96 3.53 -3.35
CA VAL A 23 22.31 4.06 -3.58
C VAL A 23 22.78 4.97 -2.44
N LYS A 24 21.90 5.85 -1.94
CA LYS A 24 22.21 6.78 -0.85
C LYS A 24 22.54 6.06 0.46
N TRP A 25 21.87 4.94 0.74
CA TRP A 25 22.01 4.15 1.98
C TRP A 25 22.91 2.93 1.83
N ASP A 26 23.60 2.77 0.70
CA ASP A 26 24.49 1.65 0.40
C ASP A 26 23.81 0.27 0.51
N VAL A 27 22.56 0.18 0.03
CA VAL A 27 21.76 -1.04 0.02
C VAL A 27 21.77 -1.65 -1.39
N ASP A 28 22.33 -2.85 -1.53
CA ASP A 28 22.21 -3.64 -2.76
C ASP A 28 20.88 -4.38 -2.82
N LEU A 29 19.88 -3.77 -3.47
CA LEU A 29 18.53 -4.35 -3.65
C LEU A 29 18.53 -5.75 -4.28
N ALA A 30 19.52 -6.10 -5.12
CA ALA A 30 19.58 -7.42 -5.74
C ALA A 30 20.04 -8.51 -4.76
N SER A 31 20.75 -8.11 -3.71
CA SER A 31 21.26 -9.01 -2.67
C SER A 31 20.27 -9.26 -1.53
N VAL A 32 19.23 -8.43 -1.38
CA VAL A 32 18.24 -8.53 -0.29
C VAL A 32 17.23 -9.65 -0.59
N PRO A 33 17.28 -10.79 0.11
CA PRO A 33 16.29 -11.84 -0.10
C PRO A 33 14.92 -11.40 0.46
N PRO A 34 13.81 -11.71 -0.23
CA PRO A 34 12.49 -11.44 0.32
C PRO A 34 12.25 -12.28 1.57
N LEU A 35 11.79 -11.63 2.64
CA LEU A 35 11.41 -12.31 3.88
C LEU A 35 10.05 -13.00 3.73
N LYS A 36 9.70 -13.85 4.71
CA LYS A 36 8.45 -14.61 4.71
C LYS A 36 7.22 -13.71 4.50
N SER A 37 7.13 -12.60 5.23
CA SER A 37 6.02 -11.64 5.10
C SER A 37 5.90 -11.08 3.68
N ASN A 38 7.02 -10.74 3.03
CA ASN A 38 7.04 -10.25 1.65
C ASN A 38 6.52 -11.30 0.66
N LEU A 39 6.94 -12.56 0.84
CA LEU A 39 6.50 -13.66 -0.02
C LEU A 39 5.02 -13.98 0.14
N GLU A 40 4.50 -13.93 1.37
CA GLU A 40 3.08 -14.12 1.66
C GLU A 40 2.23 -13.00 1.07
N TYR A 41 2.68 -11.76 1.20
CA TYR A 41 2.03 -10.59 0.60
C TYR A 41 2.02 -10.69 -0.93
N HIS A 42 3.16 -11.03 -1.54
CA HIS A 42 3.28 -11.18 -2.99
C HIS A 42 2.38 -12.31 -3.52
N ARG A 43 2.32 -13.45 -2.84
CA ARG A 43 1.42 -14.56 -3.21
C ARG A 43 -0.05 -14.14 -3.15
N PHE A 44 -0.44 -13.40 -2.11
CA PHE A 44 -1.80 -12.88 -1.98
C PHE A 44 -2.14 -11.93 -3.13
N LEU A 45 -1.26 -10.98 -3.47
CA LEU A 45 -1.49 -10.11 -4.63
C LEU A 45 -1.53 -10.89 -5.95
N GLY A 46 -0.74 -11.97 -6.06
CA GLY A 46 -0.73 -12.84 -7.24
C GLY A 46 -2.06 -13.53 -7.51
N SER A 47 -2.85 -13.88 -6.48
CA SER A 47 -4.16 -14.51 -6.68
C SER A 47 -5.21 -13.56 -7.28
N PHE A 48 -4.97 -12.24 -7.29
CA PHE A 48 -5.86 -11.27 -7.93
C PHE A 48 -5.78 -11.28 -9.46
N THR A 49 -4.87 -12.08 -10.02
CA THR A 49 -4.81 -12.34 -11.47
C THR A 49 -5.78 -13.43 -11.93
N GLU A 50 -6.45 -14.12 -10.99
CA GLU A 50 -7.44 -15.14 -11.29
C GLU A 50 -8.74 -14.50 -11.82
N PRO A 51 -9.33 -15.04 -12.91
CA PRO A 51 -10.49 -14.45 -13.57
C PRO A 51 -11.76 -14.41 -12.70
N GLU A 52 -11.80 -15.18 -11.61
CA GLU A 52 -12.92 -15.25 -10.67
C GLU A 52 -12.99 -14.05 -9.72
N ILE A 53 -11.95 -13.22 -9.66
CA ILE A 53 -11.90 -12.09 -8.74
C ILE A 53 -12.77 -10.94 -9.25
N SER A 54 -13.80 -10.62 -8.46
CA SER A 54 -14.67 -9.48 -8.69
C SER A 54 -13.90 -8.16 -8.64
N TYR A 55 -14.28 -7.22 -9.53
CA TYR A 55 -13.73 -5.86 -9.51
C TYR A 55 -13.89 -5.17 -8.16
N ALA A 56 -15.00 -5.40 -7.44
CA ALA A 56 -15.24 -4.83 -6.12
C ALA A 56 -14.20 -5.31 -5.10
N VAL A 57 -13.81 -6.59 -5.18
CA VAL A 57 -12.76 -7.16 -4.32
C VAL A 57 -11.41 -6.55 -4.67
N ALA A 58 -11.05 -6.53 -5.95
CA ALA A 58 -9.77 -5.99 -6.42
C ALA A 58 -9.57 -4.51 -6.06
N VAL A 59 -10.59 -3.67 -6.29
CA VAL A 59 -10.49 -2.23 -5.99
C VAL A 59 -10.49 -1.96 -4.49
N THR A 60 -11.20 -2.77 -3.69
CA THR A 60 -11.16 -2.68 -2.22
C THR A 60 -9.76 -3.01 -1.70
N THR A 61 -9.17 -4.11 -2.19
CA THR A 61 -7.80 -4.50 -1.86
C THR A 61 -6.80 -3.42 -2.24
N PHE A 62 -6.90 -2.86 -3.45
CA PHE A 62 -6.01 -1.79 -3.88
C PHE A 62 -6.11 -0.55 -2.98
N TRP A 63 -7.33 -0.11 -2.66
CA TRP A 63 -7.55 1.03 -1.78
C TRP A 63 -6.96 0.84 -0.38
N ILE A 64 -7.18 -0.32 0.26
CA ILE A 64 -6.72 -0.50 1.64
C ILE A 64 -5.18 -0.55 1.74
N ILE A 65 -4.48 -1.08 0.74
CA ILE A 65 -3.01 -1.06 0.68
C ILE A 65 -2.50 0.38 0.69
N GLU A 66 -3.05 1.22 -0.18
CA GLU A 66 -2.68 2.62 -0.30
C GLU A 66 -3.02 3.40 0.98
N THR A 67 -4.20 3.15 1.56
CA THR A 67 -4.66 3.84 2.77
C THR A 67 -3.85 3.48 4.00
N VAL A 68 -3.42 2.23 4.17
CA VAL A 68 -2.56 1.86 5.31
C VAL A 68 -1.23 2.63 5.28
N TYR A 69 -0.62 2.78 4.11
CA TYR A 69 0.58 3.61 3.94
C TYR A 69 0.27 5.08 4.27
N GLN A 70 -0.83 5.61 3.75
CA GLN A 70 -1.20 7.00 4.01
C GLN A 70 -1.39 7.28 5.50
N ASP A 71 -2.16 6.45 6.19
CA ASP A 71 -2.43 6.61 7.62
C ASP A 71 -1.12 6.51 8.40
N SER A 72 -0.32 5.47 8.13
CA SER A 72 0.95 5.23 8.82
C SER A 72 1.94 6.41 8.68
N PHE A 73 2.13 6.92 7.46
CA PHE A 73 3.07 8.01 7.21
C PHE A 73 2.52 9.39 7.56
N SER A 74 1.20 9.57 7.66
CA SER A 74 0.61 10.83 8.13
C SER A 74 1.03 11.15 9.57
N PHE A 75 1.08 10.14 10.45
CA PHE A 75 1.59 10.28 11.81
C PHE A 75 3.07 10.70 11.87
N CYS A 76 3.86 10.34 10.85
CA CYS A 76 5.28 10.68 10.79
C CYS A 76 5.55 12.15 10.46
N ILE A 77 4.55 12.91 9.99
CA ILE A 77 4.70 14.33 9.62
C ILE A 77 3.88 15.28 10.50
N GLU A 78 3.10 14.74 11.44
CA GLU A 78 2.32 15.53 12.39
C GLU A 78 3.19 16.36 13.33
N GLU A 79 2.64 17.44 13.88
CA GLU A 79 3.34 18.29 14.83
C GLU A 79 3.74 17.47 16.08
N GLY A 80 5.01 17.55 16.47
CA GLY A 80 5.54 16.79 17.61
C GLY A 80 6.04 15.38 17.28
N ASN A 81 6.03 14.97 16.00
CA ASN A 81 6.68 13.73 15.58
C ASN A 81 8.20 13.75 15.90
N LYS A 82 8.79 12.55 16.03
CA LYS A 82 10.22 12.35 16.27
C LYS A 82 10.91 11.71 15.06
N THR A 83 10.36 11.93 13.87
CA THR A 83 10.89 11.36 12.63
C THR A 83 12.30 11.90 12.39
N PRO A 84 13.31 11.03 12.19
CA PRO A 84 14.65 11.47 11.85
C PRO A 84 14.64 12.35 10.58
N PRO A 85 15.36 13.48 10.54
CA PRO A 85 15.36 14.38 9.39
C PRO A 85 15.65 13.69 8.05
N GLU A 86 16.52 12.67 8.08
CA GLU A 86 16.89 11.85 6.93
C GLU A 86 15.75 11.01 6.34
N LEU A 87 14.72 10.70 7.14
CA LEU A 87 13.54 9.91 6.75
C LEU A 87 12.32 10.79 6.45
N LEU A 88 12.38 12.09 6.72
CA LEU A 88 11.25 12.99 6.51
C LEU A 88 10.79 13.02 5.05
N GLY A 89 11.72 12.90 4.09
CA GLY A 89 11.40 12.82 2.67
C GLY A 89 10.54 11.60 2.32
N THR A 90 10.82 10.45 2.95
CA THR A 90 10.01 9.23 2.85
C THR A 90 8.61 9.47 3.40
N CYS A 91 8.54 10.06 4.59
CA CYS A 91 7.26 10.35 5.25
C CYS A 91 6.40 11.35 4.47
N GLN A 92 7.01 12.31 3.78
CA GLN A 92 6.28 13.25 2.94
C GLN A 92 5.64 12.60 1.71
N ARG A 93 6.20 11.51 1.15
CA ARG A 93 5.61 10.88 -0.04
C ARG A 93 4.21 10.36 0.25
N TRP A 94 4.09 9.52 1.28
CA TRP A 94 2.84 8.85 1.63
C TRP A 94 2.04 9.59 2.72
N GLY A 95 2.67 10.46 3.51
CA GLY A 95 1.96 11.28 4.50
C GLY A 95 1.35 12.55 3.94
N SER A 96 1.67 12.93 2.70
CA SER A 96 1.22 14.18 2.08
C SER A 96 -0.31 14.32 1.95
N ALA A 97 -0.77 15.57 1.89
CA ALA A 97 -2.18 15.88 1.65
C ALA A 97 -2.62 15.41 0.25
N GLU A 98 -1.73 15.45 -0.73
CA GLU A 98 -1.92 14.97 -2.09
C GLU A 98 -2.19 13.46 -2.11
N PHE A 99 -1.37 12.66 -1.42
CA PHE A 99 -1.56 11.22 -1.33
C PHE A 99 -2.85 10.87 -0.56
N LYS A 100 -3.16 11.60 0.51
CA LYS A 100 -4.44 11.49 1.21
C LYS A 100 -5.65 11.74 0.31
N GLN A 101 -5.58 12.76 -0.55
CA GLN A 101 -6.64 13.03 -1.51
C GLN A 101 -6.78 11.92 -2.57
N TYR A 102 -5.67 11.31 -2.98
CA TYR A 102 -5.67 10.15 -3.85
C TYR A 102 -6.34 8.94 -3.19
N CYS A 103 -5.98 8.60 -1.94
CA CYS A 103 -6.64 7.54 -1.17
C CYS A 103 -8.15 7.78 -1.00
N HIS A 104 -8.57 9.02 -0.69
CA HIS A 104 -10.00 9.36 -0.63
C HIS A 104 -10.71 9.23 -1.99
N SER A 105 -10.01 9.47 -3.09
CA SER A 105 -10.56 9.28 -4.43
C SER A 105 -10.75 7.79 -4.75
N LEU A 106 -9.82 6.92 -4.32
CA LEU A 106 -9.97 5.46 -4.39
C LEU A 106 -11.13 4.98 -3.52
N GLN A 107 -11.26 5.49 -2.29
CA GLN A 107 -12.35 5.14 -1.38
C GLN A 107 -13.71 5.37 -2.03
N ARG A 108 -13.92 6.49 -2.72
CA ARG A 108 -15.18 6.76 -3.43
C ARG A 108 -15.49 5.75 -4.52
N ILE A 109 -14.48 5.22 -5.20
CA ILE A 109 -14.64 4.16 -6.21
C ILE A 109 -15.03 2.85 -5.52
N VAL A 110 -14.38 2.53 -4.39
CA VAL A 110 -14.70 1.35 -3.56
C VAL A 110 -16.14 1.42 -3.06
N ASP A 111 -16.52 2.52 -2.42
CA ASP A 111 -17.87 2.73 -1.87
C ASP A 111 -18.94 2.54 -2.95
N HIS A 112 -18.72 3.13 -4.14
CA HIS A 112 -19.61 2.95 -5.27
C HIS A 112 -19.64 1.51 -5.78
N SER A 113 -18.49 0.84 -5.85
CA SER A 113 -18.41 -0.55 -6.31
C SER A 113 -19.11 -1.51 -5.34
N LEU A 114 -18.93 -1.34 -4.04
CA LEU A 114 -19.53 -2.17 -3.00
C LEU A 114 -21.04 -1.96 -2.91
N ALA A 115 -21.53 -0.73 -3.06
CA ALA A 115 -22.96 -0.44 -3.06
C ALA A 115 -23.74 -1.14 -4.20
N ASN A 116 -23.06 -1.49 -5.29
CA ASN A 116 -23.63 -2.15 -6.46
C ASN A 116 -23.21 -3.62 -6.60
N ALA A 117 -22.41 -4.15 -5.67
CA ALA A 117 -21.90 -5.52 -5.72
C ALA A 117 -22.90 -6.53 -5.13
N PRO A 118 -22.91 -7.78 -5.62
CA PRO A 118 -23.67 -8.85 -4.98
C PRO A 118 -23.08 -9.18 -3.60
N ALA A 119 -23.92 -9.75 -2.72
CA ALA A 119 -23.57 -9.93 -1.31
C ALA A 119 -22.35 -10.85 -1.08
N ASP A 120 -22.14 -11.83 -1.95
CA ASP A 120 -20.95 -12.68 -1.97
C ASP A 120 -19.68 -11.88 -2.27
N ALA A 121 -19.72 -10.99 -3.28
CA ALA A 121 -18.60 -10.12 -3.60
C ALA A 121 -18.30 -9.10 -2.50
N VAL A 122 -19.32 -8.57 -1.81
CA VAL A 122 -19.14 -7.69 -0.64
C VAL A 122 -18.42 -8.44 0.49
N LYS A 123 -18.87 -9.67 0.77
CA LYS A 123 -18.23 -10.52 1.78
C LYS A 123 -16.78 -10.84 1.41
N SER A 124 -16.50 -11.21 0.16
CA SER A 124 -15.13 -11.47 -0.30
C SER A 124 -14.25 -10.21 -0.26
N ALA A 125 -14.83 -9.02 -0.47
CA ALA A 125 -14.10 -7.76 -0.33
C ALA A 125 -13.73 -7.48 1.13
N GLU A 126 -14.61 -7.78 2.07
CA GLU A 126 -14.33 -7.69 3.52
C GLU A 126 -13.24 -8.68 3.95
N GLU A 127 -13.32 -9.94 3.48
CA GLU A 127 -12.28 -10.95 3.73
C GLU A 127 -10.92 -10.50 3.19
N ALA A 128 -10.89 -9.94 1.98
CA ALA A 128 -9.67 -9.40 1.38
C ALA A 128 -9.14 -8.16 2.14
N PHE A 129 -10.03 -7.29 2.61
CA PHE A 129 -9.68 -6.12 3.42
C PHE A 129 -8.98 -6.54 4.72
N VAL A 130 -9.59 -7.47 5.48
CA VAL A 130 -8.99 -8.00 6.71
C VAL A 130 -7.66 -8.67 6.41
N ARG A 131 -7.59 -9.44 5.32
CA ARG A 131 -6.35 -10.12 4.93
C ARG A 131 -5.21 -9.14 4.62
N VAL A 132 -5.49 -8.00 3.99
CA VAL A 132 -4.47 -6.95 3.79
C VAL A 132 -3.97 -6.45 5.13
N LEU A 133 -4.86 -6.13 6.08
CA LEU A 133 -4.43 -5.63 7.39
C LEU A 133 -3.54 -6.61 8.15
N GLU A 134 -3.85 -7.92 8.11
CA GLU A 134 -2.99 -8.95 8.69
C GLU A 134 -1.61 -9.00 8.04
N LEU A 135 -1.57 -8.89 6.71
CA LEU A 135 -0.33 -8.92 5.94
C LEU A 135 0.51 -7.66 6.18
N GLU A 136 -0.13 -6.49 6.31
CA GLU A 136 0.51 -5.23 6.67
C GLU A 136 1.16 -5.32 8.05
N ILE A 137 0.49 -5.88 9.06
CA ILE A 137 1.10 -6.10 10.39
C ILE A 137 2.40 -6.90 10.26
N GLY A 138 2.37 -8.03 9.54
CA GLY A 138 3.57 -8.84 9.30
C GLY A 138 4.68 -8.13 8.49
N PHE A 139 4.30 -7.18 7.63
CA PHE A 139 5.23 -6.33 6.87
C PHE A 139 5.88 -5.25 7.75
N TRP A 140 5.14 -4.65 8.67
CA TRP A 140 5.71 -3.70 9.64
C TRP A 140 6.59 -4.42 10.68
N GLU A 141 6.17 -5.60 11.16
CA GLU A 141 6.93 -6.39 12.13
C GLU A 141 8.29 -6.85 11.61
N MET A 142 8.42 -7.20 10.32
CA MET A 142 9.73 -7.58 9.76
C MET A 142 10.75 -6.43 9.81
N SER A 143 10.29 -5.18 9.86
CA SER A 143 11.13 -3.98 9.92
C SER A 143 11.48 -3.56 11.35
N SER A 144 10.70 -4.02 12.34
CA SER A 144 10.95 -3.75 13.77
C SER A 144 11.72 -4.87 14.48
N SER A 145 11.72 -6.09 13.91
CA SER A 145 12.26 -7.30 14.54
C SER A 145 13.76 -7.53 14.34
N GLN A 146 14.52 -6.51 13.94
CA GLN A 146 15.98 -6.54 13.91
C GLN A 146 16.57 -5.33 14.64
N CYS A 147 16.51 -5.39 15.97
CA CYS A 147 17.43 -4.72 16.88
C CYS A 147 17.95 -5.75 17.88
#